data_AF-A0A1I0DZ69-F1
#
_entry.id   AF-A0A1I0DZ69-F1
#
_cell.length_a   1.000
_cell.length_b   1.000
_cell.length_c   1.000
_cell.angle_alpha   90.00
_cell.angle_beta   90.00
_cell.angle_gamma   90.00
#
_symmetry.space_group_name_H-M   'P 1'
#
loop_
_entity.id
_entity.type
_entity.pdbx_description
1 polymer ?
#
loop_
_entity_poly.entity_id
_entity_poly.type
_entity_poly.pdbx_seq_one_letter_code
_entity_poly.pdbx_strand_id
1 'polypeptide(L)' 'MAGNLEQTILNVIARAPADEQLSYTLGERNGQPWFMLVYGQYPTREAARSAANRLPDSLGLSDSWVRAFESF' A
#
# COMPACT_ATOMS: atom_id res chain seq x y z
N MET A 1 12.24 19.49 -1.91
CA MET A 1 13.16 18.40 -2.33
C MET A 1 12.42 17.07 -2.19
N ALA A 2 12.40 16.30 -3.28
CA ALA A 2 11.57 15.10 -3.50
C ALA A 2 12.12 13.83 -2.80
N GLY A 3 12.54 13.94 -1.55
CA GLY A 3 13.00 12.80 -0.74
C GLY A 3 11.88 12.02 -0.04
N ASN A 4 10.60 12.34 -0.31
CA ASN A 4 9.50 12.03 0.62
C ASN A 4 8.43 11.06 0.10
N LEU A 5 8.57 10.44 -1.08
CA LEU A 5 7.59 9.44 -1.55
C LEU A 5 8.07 8.02 -1.30
N GLU A 6 9.24 7.63 -1.83
CA GLU A 6 9.81 6.30 -1.59
C GLU A 6 10.16 6.09 -0.12
N GLN A 7 10.84 7.05 0.50
CA GLN A 7 11.20 6.97 1.93
C GLN A 7 9.95 6.87 2.83
N THR A 8 8.83 7.47 2.43
CA THR A 8 7.56 7.32 3.17
C THR A 8 7.06 5.87 3.11
N ILE A 9 7.12 5.22 1.95
CA ILE A 9 6.78 3.80 1.83
C ILE A 9 7.73 2.94 2.66
N LEU A 10 9.04 3.17 2.56
CA LEU A 10 10.04 2.42 3.34
C LEU A 10 9.82 2.58 4.84
N ASN A 11 9.43 3.78 5.30
CA ASN A 11 9.10 4.01 6.71
C ASN A 11 7.83 3.26 7.14
N VAL A 12 6.84 3.11 6.27
CA VAL A 12 5.63 2.31 6.55
C VAL A 12 5.98 0.84 6.62
N ILE A 13 6.74 0.33 5.66
CA ILE A 13 7.21 -1.08 5.65
C ILE A 13 8.00 -1.39 6.92
N ALA A 14 8.89 -0.49 7.35
CA ALA A 14 9.69 -0.67 8.55
C ALA A 14 8.88 -0.71 9.86
N ARG A 15 7.66 -0.16 9.87
CA ARG A 15 6.77 -0.13 11.05
C ARG A 15 5.74 -1.26 11.06
N ALA A 16 5.59 -1.96 9.95
CA ALA A 16 4.59 -2.97 9.80
C ALA A 16 4.97 -4.27 10.54
N PRO A 17 3.99 -5.03 11.03
CA PRO A 17 4.21 -6.37 11.54
C PRO A 17 4.89 -7.28 10.50
N ALA A 18 5.79 -8.16 10.92
CA ALA A 18 6.59 -9.00 10.03
C ALA A 18 5.76 -10.06 9.27
N ASP A 19 4.54 -10.34 9.73
CA ASP A 19 3.56 -11.24 9.12
C ASP A 19 2.75 -10.58 7.99
N GLU A 20 2.83 -9.26 7.84
CA GLU A 20 2.16 -8.54 6.76
C GLU A 20 2.98 -8.57 5.47
N GLN A 21 2.38 -9.09 4.40
CA GLN A 21 3.00 -9.10 3.08
C GLN A 21 2.88 -7.72 2.43
N LEU A 22 3.86 -6.87 2.71
CA LEU A 22 3.97 -5.55 2.10
C LEU A 22 4.89 -5.59 0.90
N SER A 23 4.42 -5.00 -0.20
CA SER A 23 5.24 -4.66 -1.35
C SER A 23 4.90 -3.26 -1.81
N TYR A 24 5.67 -2.71 -2.74
CA TYR A 24 5.31 -1.45 -3.38
C TYR A 24 5.63 -1.51 -4.87
N THR A 25 4.89 -0.73 -5.63
CA THR A 25 5.11 -0.56 -7.07
C THR A 25 5.57 0.87 -7.35
N LEU A 26 6.48 1.02 -8.31
CA LEU A 26 6.86 2.30 -8.87
C LEU A 26 6.13 2.48 -10.21
N GLY A 27 5.32 3.53 -10.32
CA GLY A 27 4.71 3.99 -11.56
C GLY A 27 5.04 5.45 -11.85
N GLU A 28 4.36 6.01 -12.83
CA GLU A 28 4.41 7.44 -13.15
C GLU A 28 3.00 8.04 -13.04
N ARG A 29 2.89 9.22 -12.44
CA ARG A 29 1.66 10.02 -12.42
C ARG A 29 2.00 11.48 -12.65
N ASN A 30 1.42 12.07 -13.70
CA ASN A 30 1.66 13.46 -14.09
C ASN A 30 3.16 13.79 -14.29
N GLY A 31 3.93 12.88 -14.90
CA GLY A 31 5.37 13.09 -15.12
C GLY A 31 6.24 12.92 -13.89
N GLN A 32 5.71 12.42 -12.77
CA GLN A 32 6.46 12.20 -11.52
C GLN A 32 6.42 10.74 -11.08
N PRO A 33 7.49 10.23 -10.46
CA PRO A 33 7.48 8.92 -9.80
C PRO A 33 6.34 8.82 -8.78
N TRP A 34 5.52 7.79 -8.93
CA TRP A 34 4.42 7.51 -8.04
C TRP A 34 4.58 6.13 -7.43
N PHE A 35 4.87 6.12 -6.13
CA PHE A 35 5.04 4.90 -5.36
C PHE A 35 3.71 4.52 -4.71
N MET A 36 3.29 3.28 -4.89
CA MET A 36 2.05 2.73 -4.30
C MET A 36 2.38 1.56 -3.39
N LEU A 37 1.91 1.61 -2.15
CA LEU A 37 2.03 0.49 -1.21
C LEU A 37 0.94 -0.54 -1.53
N VAL A 38 1.34 -1.80 -1.62
CA VAL A 38 0.45 -2.96 -1.77
C VAL A 38 0.44 -3.70 -0.44
N TYR A 39 -0.74 -3.81 0.14
CA TYR A 39 -0.99 -4.48 1.42
C TYR A 39 -1.64 -5.83 1.15
N GLY A 40 -0.83 -6.89 1.07
CA GLY A 40 -1.28 -8.25 0.85
C GLY A 40 -1.88 -8.54 -0.53
N GLN A 41 -2.11 -9.82 -0.79
CA GLN A 41 -2.92 -10.31 -1.91
C GLN A 41 -4.06 -11.13 -1.33
N TYR A 42 -5.28 -10.90 -1.79
CA TYR A 42 -6.45 -11.57 -1.27
C TYR A 42 -7.20 -12.29 -2.39
N PRO A 43 -7.71 -13.50 -2.13
CA PRO A 43 -8.37 -14.31 -3.16
C PRO A 43 -9.71 -13.72 -3.61
N THR A 44 -10.32 -12.84 -2.81
CA THR A 44 -11.59 -12.19 -3.14
C THR A 44 -11.56 -10.70 -2.79
N ARG A 45 -12.42 -9.93 -3.45
CA ARG A 45 -12.61 -8.50 -3.19
C ARG A 45 -13.12 -8.25 -1.77
N GLU A 46 -13.95 -9.15 -1.26
CA GLU A 46 -14.52 -9.11 0.09
C GLU A 46 -13.44 -9.34 1.15
N ALA A 47 -12.50 -10.25 0.91
CA ALA A 47 -11.35 -10.47 1.78
C ALA A 47 -10.44 -9.24 1.82
N ALA A 48 -10.15 -8.64 0.65
CA ALA A 48 -9.38 -7.40 0.57
C ALA A 48 -10.07 -6.23 1.29
N ARG A 49 -11.39 -6.09 1.12
CA ARG A 49 -12.17 -5.05 1.81
C ARG A 49 -12.17 -5.24 3.32
N SER A 50 -12.28 -6.49 3.77
CA SER A 50 -12.25 -6.82 5.19
C SER A 50 -10.89 -6.52 5.81
N ALA A 51 -9.80 -6.78 5.07
CA ALA A 51 -8.45 -6.39 5.49
C ALA A 51 -8.26 -4.87 5.52
N ALA A 52 -8.72 -4.16 4.49
CA ALA A 52 -8.66 -2.69 4.44
C ALA A 52 -9.37 -2.03 5.63
N ASN A 53 -10.54 -2.56 6.04
CA ASN A 53 -11.27 -2.07 7.20
C ASN A 53 -10.61 -2.38 8.56
N ARG A 54 -9.64 -3.30 8.59
CA ARG A 54 -8.90 -3.71 9.80
C ARG A 54 -7.47 -3.17 9.81
N LEU A 55 -7.13 -2.28 8.88
CA LEU A 55 -5.79 -1.71 8.83
C LEU A 55 -5.48 -1.04 10.17
N PRO A 56 -4.30 -1.32 10.76
CA PRO A 56 -3.91 -0.69 12.00
C PRO A 56 -3.90 0.84 11.85
N ASP A 57 -4.55 1.55 12.76
CA ASP A 57 -4.54 3.02 12.82
C ASP A 57 -3.09 3.57 12.90
N SER A 58 -2.17 2.78 13.45
CA SER A 58 -0.75 3.09 13.54
C SER A 58 -0.05 3.26 12.18
N LEU A 59 -0.64 2.73 11.10
CA LEU A 59 -0.14 2.95 9.74
C LEU A 59 -0.53 4.33 9.20
N GLY A 60 -1.52 5.00 9.80
CA GLY A 60 -1.98 6.33 9.38
C GLY A 60 -2.51 6.39 7.95
N LEU A 61 -2.88 5.23 7.38
CA LEU A 61 -3.39 5.12 6.02
C LEU A 61 -4.88 5.45 6.03
N SER A 62 -5.23 6.65 5.56
CA SER A 62 -6.61 7.01 5.25
C SER A 62 -6.88 6.67 3.77
N ASP A 63 -8.09 6.14 3.49
CA ASP A 63 -8.58 5.84 2.13
C ASP A 63 -7.91 4.70 1.35
N SER A 64 -7.69 3.55 2.00
CA SER A 64 -7.25 2.32 1.33
C SER A 64 -8.26 1.86 0.28
N TRP A 65 -7.84 1.82 -0.99
CA TRP A 65 -8.67 1.31 -2.08
C TRP A 65 -8.41 -0.18 -2.34
N VAL A 66 -9.46 -0.92 -2.70
CA VAL A 66 -9.31 -2.29 -3.22
C VAL A 66 -9.14 -2.24 -4.75
N ARG A 67 -8.15 -2.97 -5.28
CA ARG A 67 -7.88 -3.12 -6.72
C ARG A 67 -7.71 -4.59 -7.07
N ALA A 68 -8.15 -4.98 -8.26
CA ALA A 68 -7.87 -6.29 -8.81
C ALA A 68 -6.43 -6.32 -9.35
N PHE A 69 -5.72 -7.42 -9.15
CA PHE A 69 -4.34 -7.57 -9.65
C PHE A 69 -4.27 -7.58 -11.18
N GLU A 70 -5.35 -8.00 -11.86
CA GLU A 70 -5.49 -7.97 -13.32
C GLU A 70 -5.51 -6.55 -13.91
N SER A 71 -5.55 -5.51 -13.06
CA SER A 71 -5.55 -4.10 -13.48
C SER A 71 -4.21 -3.38 -13.26
N PHE A 72 -3.15 -4.10 -12.86
CA PHE A 72 -1.78 -3.58 -12.79
C PHE A 72 -1.04 -3.73 -14.11
#